data_AF-A0A0S8ERP8-F1
#
_entry.id   AF-A0A0S8ERP8-F1
#
_cell.length_a   1.000
_cell.length_b   1.000
_cell.length_c   1.000
_cell.angle_alpha   90.00
_cell.angle_beta   90.00
_cell.angle_gamma   90.00
#
_symmetry.space_group_name_H-M   'P 1'
#
loop_
_entity.id
_entity.type
_entity.pdbx_description
1 polymer ?
#
loop_
_entity_poly.entity_id
_entity_poly.type
_entity_poly.pdbx_seq_one_letter_code
_entity_poly.pdbx_strand_id
1 'polypeptide(L)' 'MCLARVEFIGDRESTDRQHLVDVAQIDLTPSGLKVVDLTGNVRQLAGEIQSIDFIESVVRIEGSKEPVEGTQ' A
#
# COMPACT_ATOMS: atom_id res chain seq x y z
N MET A 1 -3.64 -9.22 17.01
CA MET A 1 -3.70 -8.86 15.57
C MET A 1 -2.68 -7.77 15.34
N CYS A 2 -1.89 -7.87 14.27
CA CYS A 2 -0.92 -6.85 13.86
C CYS A 2 -1.43 -6.20 12.58
N LEU A 3 -1.54 -4.87 12.56
CA LEU A 3 -1.96 -4.10 11.40
C LEU A 3 -0.78 -3.28 10.91
N ALA A 4 -0.65 -3.20 9.60
CA ALA A 4 0.45 -2.48 8.99
C ALA A 4 0.03 -1.08 8.54
N ARG A 5 1.01 -0.17 8.51
CA ARG A 5 0.96 1.06 7.72
C ARG A 5 1.68 0.83 6.40
N VAL A 6 1.14 1.35 5.31
CA VAL A 6 1.80 1.40 4.00
C VAL A 6 2.38 2.80 3.78
N GLU A 7 3.66 2.85 3.39
CA GLU A 7 4.33 4.08 2.97
C GLU A 7 4.71 3.99 1.50
N PHE A 8 4.48 5.06 0.74
CA PHE A 8 4.90 5.14 -0.64
C PHE A 8 6.27 5.83 -0.72
N ILE A 9 7.22 5.17 -1.38
CA ILE A 9 8.58 5.68 -1.63
C ILE A 9 8.66 6.09 -3.11
N GLY A 10 9.28 7.24 -3.39
CA GLY A 10 9.56 7.69 -4.77
C GLY A 10 8.85 8.99 -5.20
N ASP A 11 7.80 9.41 -4.49
CA ASP A 11 7.07 10.65 -4.80
C ASP A 11 7.77 11.85 -4.13
N ARG A 12 8.83 12.35 -4.79
CA ARG A 12 9.75 13.40 -4.27
C ARG A 12 9.09 14.77 -4.00
N GLU A 13 7.83 14.97 -4.40
CA GLU A 13 7.16 16.28 -4.30
C GLU A 13 5.95 16.34 -3.35
N SER A 14 5.50 15.22 -2.80
CA SER A 14 4.34 15.24 -1.89
C SER A 14 4.80 15.45 -0.45
N THR A 15 4.77 16.70 0.02
CA THR A 15 4.94 17.05 1.45
C THR A 15 3.85 16.43 2.33
N ASP A 16 2.75 15.97 1.73
CA ASP A 16 1.83 15.00 2.33
C ASP A 16 2.30 13.58 2.05
N ARG A 17 3.02 12.98 3.02
CA ARG A 17 3.22 11.54 3.04
C ARG A 17 1.86 10.88 3.27
N GLN A 18 1.15 10.61 2.19
CA GLN A 18 -0.09 9.84 2.26
C GLN A 18 0.28 8.41 2.64
N HIS A 19 -0.22 7.96 3.78
CA HIS A 19 -0.03 6.61 4.29
C HIS A 19 -1.37 5.89 4.30
N LEU A 20 -1.39 4.61 3.96
CA LEU A 20 -2.56 3.77 4.28
C LEU A 20 -2.34 3.18 5.67
N VAL A 21 -3.35 3.29 6.53
CA VAL A 21 -3.34 2.75 7.89
C VAL A 21 -4.29 1.56 7.99
N ASP A 22 -4.20 0.82 9.09
CA ASP A 22 -5.07 -0.32 9.38
C ASP A 22 -5.07 -1.41 8.31
N VAL A 23 -3.92 -1.60 7.62
CA VAL A 23 -3.80 -2.62 6.58
C VAL A 23 -3.72 -4.00 7.23
N ALA A 24 -4.69 -4.84 6.91
CA ALA A 24 -4.80 -6.21 7.42
C ALA A 24 -4.11 -7.22 6.49
N GLN A 25 -4.15 -6.98 5.18
CA GLN A 25 -3.60 -7.90 4.18
C GLN A 25 -3.09 -7.16 2.94
N ILE A 26 -2.00 -7.66 2.36
CA ILE A 26 -1.48 -7.23 1.07
C ILE A 26 -1.19 -8.48 0.24
N ASP A 27 -1.86 -8.61 -0.91
CA ASP A 27 -1.62 -9.67 -1.87
C ASP A 27 -0.86 -9.13 -3.09
N LEU A 28 0.14 -9.89 -3.55
CA LEU A 28 0.78 -9.65 -4.84
C LEU A 28 -0.16 -10.11 -5.96
N THR A 29 -0.35 -9.27 -6.97
CA THR A 29 -1.16 -9.57 -8.15
C THR A 29 -0.36 -9.29 -9.43
N PRO A 30 -0.73 -9.88 -10.57
CA PRO A 30 -0.05 -9.58 -11.85
C PRO A 30 -0.08 -8.10 -12.25
N SER A 31 -1.06 -7.34 -11.74
CA SER A 31 -1.25 -5.91 -12.01
C SER A 31 -0.72 -4.98 -10.91
N GLY A 32 0.00 -5.50 -9.91
CA GLY A 32 0.48 -4.73 -8.76
C GLY A 32 0.05 -5.33 -7.44
N LEU A 33 -0.50 -4.52 -6.53
CA LEU A 33 -0.79 -4.91 -5.15
C LEU A 33 -2.29 -4.78 -4.85
N LYS A 34 -2.86 -5.78 -4.20
CA LYS A 34 -4.20 -5.71 -3.63
C LYS A 34 -4.08 -5.53 -2.12
N VAL A 35 -4.51 -4.38 -1.62
CA VAL A 35 -4.45 -4.01 -0.20
C VAL A 35 -5.85 -4.12 0.40
N VAL A 36 -5.97 -4.82 1.53
CA VAL A 36 -7.22 -4.95 2.29
C VAL A 36 -7.01 -4.36 3.68
N ASP A 37 -7.88 -3.41 4.06
CA ASP A 37 -7.86 -2.81 5.39
C ASP A 37 -8.65 -3.65 6.43
N LEU A 38 -8.56 -3.25 7.71
CA LEU A 38 -9.23 -3.92 8.83
C LEU A 38 -10.76 -3.98 8.67
N THR A 39 -11.35 -3.05 7.92
CA THR A 39 -12.79 -3.00 7.68
C THR A 39 -13.23 -3.81 6.46
N GLY A 40 -12.27 -4.36 5.71
CA GLY A 40 -12.50 -5.16 4.52
C GLY A 40 -12.55 -4.36 3.21
N ASN A 41 -12.23 -3.06 3.22
CA ASN A 41 -12.14 -2.31 1.97
C ASN A 41 -10.92 -2.77 1.17
N VAL A 42 -11.10 -2.88 -0.14
CA VAL A 42 -10.06 -3.34 -1.07
C VAL A 42 -9.57 -2.16 -1.92
N ARG A 43 -8.26 -2.00 -2.03
CA ARG A 43 -7.61 -1.04 -2.95
C ARG A 43 -6.61 -1.77 -3.83
N GLN A 44 -6.63 -1.47 -5.14
CA GLN A 44 -5.66 -1.99 -6.10
C GLN A 44 -4.61 -0.90 -6.35
N LEU A 45 -3.35 -1.15 -6.02
CA LEU A 45 -2.26 -0.19 -6.18
C LEU A 45 -1.29 -0.66 -7.26
N ALA A 46 -0.79 0.28 -8.07
CA ALA A 46 0.34 0.03 -8.96
C ALA A 46 1.64 0.24 -8.18
N GLY A 47 2.47 -0.79 -8.07
CA GLY A 47 3.77 -0.70 -7.40
C GLY A 47 4.30 -2.04 -6.93
N GLU A 48 5.49 -1.99 -6.33
CA GLU A 48 6.21 -3.15 -5.81
C GLU A 48 6.57 -2.93 -4.33
N ILE A 49 6.54 -4.01 -3.54
CA ILE A 49 6.98 -3.96 -2.15
C ILE A 49 8.50 -3.91 -2.12
N GLN A 50 9.06 -2.82 -1.61
CA GLN A 50 10.50 -2.64 -1.47
C GLN A 50 11.03 -3.17 -0.13
N SER A 51 10.29 -2.94 0.96
CA SER A 51 10.70 -3.42 2.29
C SER A 51 9.51 -3.62 3.22
N ILE A 52 9.71 -4.52 4.21
CA ILE A 52 8.76 -4.77 5.28
C ILE A 52 9.52 -4.66 6.61
N ASP A 53 9.08 -3.74 7.46
CA ASP A 53 9.52 -3.60 8.84
C ASP A 53 8.48 -4.20 9.77
N PHE A 54 8.78 -5.37 10.33
CA PHE A 54 7.87 -6.08 11.24
C PHE A 54 7.86 -5.49 12.66
N ILE A 55 8.87 -4.71 13.05
CA ILE A 55 8.93 -4.06 14.36
C ILE A 55 8.02 -2.83 14.34
N GLU A 56 8.15 -2.01 13.30
CA GLU A 56 7.33 -0.81 13.12
C GLU A 56 5.97 -1.11 12.48
N SER A 57 5.76 -2.33 11.99
CA SER A 57 4.58 -2.73 11.21
C SER A 57 4.38 -1.84 9.99
N VAL A 58 5.47 -1.63 9.22
CA VAL A 58 5.49 -0.74 8.06
C VAL A 58 5.83 -1.52 6.80
N VAL A 59 5.01 -1.40 5.76
CA VAL A 59 5.30 -1.90 4.42
C VAL A 59 5.60 -0.71 3.52
N ARG A 60 6.76 -0.70 2.88
CA ARG A 60 7.16 0.38 1.97
C ARG A 60 7.02 -0.07 0.52
N ILE A 61 6.25 0.68 -0.25
CA ILE A 61 5.91 0.38 -1.65
C ILE A 61 6.53 1.46 -2.54
N GLU A 62 7.26 1.04 -3.57
CA GLU A 62 7.64 1.94 -4.66
C GLU A 62 6.56 1.88 -5.75
N GLY A 63 5.90 3.01 -6.01
CA GLY A 63 4.79 3.06 -6.96
C GLY A 63 3.79 4.18 -6.68
N SER A 64 2.63 4.08 -7.32
CA SER A 64 1.58 5.10 -7.26
C SER A 64 0.63 4.86 -6.09
N LYS A 65 0.32 5.94 -5.39
CA LYS A 65 -0.70 6.00 -4.32
C LYS A 65 -2.14 5.92 -4.85
N GLU A 66 -2.32 6.24 -6.12
CA GLU A 66 -3.63 6.23 -6.77
C GLU A 66 -4.03 4.79 -7.10
N PRO A 67 -5.28 4.41 -6.80
CA PRO A 67 -5.77 3.12 -7.22
C PRO A 67 -5.73 3.03 -8.74
N VAL A 68 -5.34 1.86 -9.25
CA VAL A 68 -5.41 1.62 -10.69
C VAL A 68 -6.89 1.61 -11.06
N GLU A 69 -7.38 2.67 -11.71
CA GLU A 69 -8.73 2.69 -12.25
C GLU A 69 -8.83 1.58 -13.30
N GLY A 70 -9.46 0.48 -12.90
CA GLY A 70 -9.97 -0.49 -13.85
C GLY A 70 -11.07 0.19 -14.64
N THR A 71 -10.79 0.52 -15.90
CA THR A 71 -11.78 0.82 -16.92
C THR A 71 -12.91 -0.20 -16.80
N GLN A 72 -14.10 0.24 -16.41
CA GLN A 72 -15.33 -0.49 -16.71
C GLN A 72 -15.73 -0.24 -18.16
#